data_AF-L9Z448-F1
#
_entry.id   AF-L9Z448-F1
#
_cell.length_a   1.000
_cell.length_b   1.000
_cell.length_c   1.000
_cell.angle_alpha   90.00
_cell.angle_beta   90.00
_cell.angle_gamma   90.00
#
_symmetry.space_group_name_H-M   'P 1'
#
loop_
_entity.id
_entity.type
_entity.pdbx_description
1 polymer ?
#
loop_
_entity_poly.entity_id
_entity_poly.type
_entity_poly.pdbx_seq_one_letter_code
_entity_poly.pdbx_strand_id
1 'polypeptide(L)'
;MDSDAIRRGERVPHGGETDRDLLDFSANTNPRTPDGVADVYTAALEDSRRYPDDDYPDFRAAAGEFVGCEPERVFPTPGGLAAIRLAMETVLEPGDEALVPYPSFGEYAREVRLQGAAPRFV
;
A
#
# COMPACT_ATOMS: atom_id res chain seq x y z
N MET A 1 -15.98 1.70 -7.69
CA MET A 1 -15.54 2.91 -6.98
C MET A 1 -16.54 4.06 -7.17
N ASP A 2 -17.08 4.61 -6.07
CA ASP A 2 -17.91 5.84 -6.11
C ASP A 2 -17.00 7.06 -6.31
N SER A 3 -17.06 7.68 -7.50
CA SER A 3 -16.21 8.82 -7.85
C SER A 3 -16.48 10.06 -6.97
N ASP A 4 -17.69 10.19 -6.43
CA ASP A 4 -18.01 11.29 -5.52
C ASP A 4 -17.50 11.04 -4.10
N ALA A 5 -17.29 9.78 -3.69
CA ALA A 5 -16.68 9.46 -2.41
C ALA A 5 -15.23 9.97 -2.31
N ILE A 6 -14.49 9.98 -3.42
CA ILE A 6 -13.12 10.51 -3.49
C ILE A 6 -13.08 12.00 -3.10
N ARG A 7 -14.07 12.79 -3.53
CA ARG A 7 -14.15 14.22 -3.24
C ARG A 7 -14.47 14.53 -1.78
N ARG A 8 -15.12 13.59 -1.08
CA ARG A 8 -15.53 13.72 0.33
C ARG A 8 -14.52 13.11 1.30
N GLY A 9 -13.53 12.36 0.80
CA GLY A 9 -12.56 11.67 1.62
C GLY A 9 -11.60 12.63 2.33
N GLU A 10 -11.44 12.46 3.64
CA GLU A 10 -10.41 13.15 4.42
C GLU A 10 -9.10 12.36 4.45
N ARG A 11 -7.99 13.02 4.78
CA ARG A 11 -6.70 12.36 4.97
C ARG A 11 -6.68 11.69 6.35
N VAL A 12 -6.32 10.41 6.40
CA VAL A 12 -5.99 9.75 7.67
C VAL A 12 -4.63 10.25 8.15
N PRO A 13 -4.50 10.71 9.40
CA PRO A 13 -3.21 11.09 9.95
C PRO A 13 -2.25 9.89 9.99
N HIS A 14 -1.05 10.09 9.47
CA HIS A 14 0.09 9.19 9.63
C HIS A 14 1.22 9.97 10.29
N GLY A 15 2.11 9.27 10.99
CA GLY A 15 3.37 9.85 11.41
C GLY A 15 4.26 10.20 10.22
N GLY A 16 5.40 10.79 10.54
CA GLY A 16 6.32 11.40 9.59
C GLY A 16 6.58 12.84 9.99
N GLU A 17 7.82 13.13 10.34
CA GLU A 17 8.32 14.48 10.57
C GLU A 17 9.08 14.98 9.33
N THR A 18 8.83 16.22 8.95
CA THR A 18 9.51 16.89 7.83
C THR A 18 10.83 17.54 8.22
N ASP A 19 10.99 17.88 9.50
CA ASP A 19 12.25 18.33 10.06
C ASP A 19 13.25 17.17 10.14
N ARG A 20 14.35 17.29 9.40
CA ARG A 20 15.39 16.26 9.28
C ARG A 20 16.35 16.24 10.46
N ASP A 21 16.34 17.28 11.29
CA ASP A 21 17.18 17.36 12.48
C ASP A 21 16.53 16.64 13.68
N LEU A 22 15.25 16.28 13.57
CA LEU A 22 14.53 15.52 14.58
C LEU A 22 14.66 14.01 14.35
N LEU A 23 14.83 13.28 15.45
CA LEU A 23 14.73 11.83 15.44
C LEU A 23 13.24 11.43 15.50
N ASP A 24 12.71 10.98 14.36
CA ASP A 24 11.29 10.64 14.20
C ASP A 24 10.99 9.18 14.56
N PHE A 25 10.12 8.98 15.57
CA PHE A 25 9.55 7.69 15.95
C PHE A 25 8.03 7.61 15.73
N SER A 26 7.45 8.59 15.02
CA SER A 26 6.02 8.64 14.76
C SER A 26 5.60 7.76 13.58
N ALA A 27 6.53 7.42 12.68
CA ALA A 27 6.33 6.49 11.58
C ALA A 27 7.04 5.15 11.85
N ASN A 28 6.45 4.06 11.35
CA ASN A 28 7.01 2.70 11.47
C ASN A 28 8.11 2.43 10.43
N THR A 29 9.00 3.39 10.18
CA THR A 29 10.09 3.25 9.22
C THR A 29 11.18 2.33 9.78
N ASN A 30 11.84 1.58 8.89
CA ASN A 30 12.98 0.77 9.28
C ASN A 30 14.25 1.62 9.21
N PRO A 31 14.99 1.83 10.31
CA PRO A 31 16.23 2.61 10.29
C PRO A 31 17.40 1.85 9.64
N ARG A 32 17.24 0.56 9.34
CA ARG A 32 18.26 -0.26 8.69
C ARG A 32 17.96 -0.38 7.19
N THR A 33 18.98 -0.09 6.40
CA THR A 33 19.00 -0.34 4.96
C THR A 33 19.89 -1.56 4.69
N PRO A 34 19.44 -2.57 3.93
CA PRO A 34 20.30 -3.67 3.50
C PRO A 34 21.51 -3.20 2.69
N ASP A 35 22.60 -3.96 2.75
CA ASP A 35 23.79 -3.68 1.96
C ASP A 35 23.46 -3.77 0.45
N GLY A 36 24.09 -2.91 -0.35
CA GLY A 36 23.91 -2.88 -1.82
C GLY A 36 22.67 -2.15 -2.34
N VAL A 37 21.74 -1.70 -1.47
CA VAL A 37 20.55 -0.95 -1.92
C VAL A 37 20.91 0.32 -2.70
N ALA A 38 21.95 1.05 -2.29
CA ALA A 38 22.39 2.25 -2.99
C ALA A 38 22.81 1.98 -4.45
N ASP A 39 23.48 0.84 -4.69
CA ASP A 39 23.91 0.45 -6.03
C ASP A 39 22.71 0.04 -6.89
N VAL A 40 21.74 -0.67 -6.30
CA VAL A 40 20.47 -1.04 -6.96
C VAL A 40 19.70 0.21 -7.41
N TYR A 41 19.53 1.21 -6.53
CA TYR A 41 18.87 2.47 -6.90
C TYR A 41 19.64 3.24 -7.98
N THR A 42 20.97 3.20 -7.95
CA THR A 42 21.82 3.83 -8.96
C THR A 42 21.63 3.20 -10.33
N ALA A 43 21.61 1.87 -10.41
CA ALA A 43 21.35 1.14 -11.65
C ALA A 43 19.91 1.38 -12.17
N ALA A 44 18.93 1.32 -11.27
CA ALA A 44 17.51 1.48 -11.60
C ALA A 44 17.16 2.84 -12.23
N LEU A 45 17.97 3.89 -11.98
CA LEU A 45 17.78 5.21 -12.58
C LEU A 45 17.90 5.19 -14.11
N GLU A 46 18.77 4.35 -14.68
CA GLU A 46 18.88 4.22 -16.13
C GLU A 46 17.70 3.41 -16.69
N ASP A 47 17.34 2.30 -16.02
CA ASP A 47 16.25 1.42 -16.43
C ASP A 47 14.88 2.12 -16.39
N SER A 48 14.67 3.04 -15.44
CA SER A 48 13.41 3.78 -15.30
C SER A 48 13.10 4.74 -16.44
N ARG A 49 14.01 4.91 -17.42
CA ARG A 49 13.76 5.71 -18.64
C ARG A 49 12.81 5.04 -19.61
N ARG A 50 12.46 3.78 -19.36
CA ARG A 50 11.47 3.01 -20.12
C ARG A 50 10.50 2.37 -19.14
N TYR A 51 9.30 2.05 -19.64
CA TYR A 51 8.39 1.23 -18.86
C TYR A 51 9.02 -0.14 -18.59
N PRO A 52 8.82 -0.69 -17.38
CA PRO A 52 9.27 -2.04 -17.07
C PRO A 52 8.44 -3.07 -17.86
N ASP A 53 8.81 -4.34 -17.71
CA ASP A 53 7.90 -5.43 -18.04
C ASP A 53 6.67 -5.37 -17.11
N ASP A 54 5.48 -5.25 -17.69
CA ASP A 54 4.22 -5.14 -16.97
C ASP A 54 3.84 -6.44 -16.23
N ASP A 55 4.47 -7.57 -16.57
CA ASP A 55 4.27 -8.84 -15.87
C ASP A 55 5.12 -8.95 -14.58
N TYR A 56 6.13 -8.08 -14.41
CA TYR A 56 7.06 -8.07 -13.27
C TYR A 56 7.60 -9.46 -12.85
N PRO A 57 8.08 -10.30 -13.78
CA PRO A 57 8.38 -11.72 -13.51
C PRO A 57 9.42 -11.90 -12.40
N ASP A 58 10.49 -11.11 -12.41
CA ASP A 58 11.58 -11.22 -11.43
C ASP A 58 11.12 -10.87 -10.01
N PHE A 59 10.31 -9.81 -9.86
CA PHE A 59 9.76 -9.42 -8.57
C PHE A 59 8.78 -10.49 -8.04
N ARG A 60 7.91 -11.02 -8.91
CA ARG A 60 6.93 -12.04 -8.52
C ARG A 60 7.61 -13.34 -8.11
N ALA A 61 8.66 -13.76 -8.81
CA ALA A 61 9.46 -14.92 -8.45
C ALA A 61 10.12 -14.73 -7.07
N ALA A 62 10.83 -13.62 -6.87
CA ALA A 62 11.52 -13.34 -5.61
C ALA A 62 10.55 -13.21 -4.41
N ALA A 63 9.41 -12.53 -4.60
CA ALA A 63 8.40 -12.39 -3.56
C ALA A 63 7.69 -13.73 -3.26
N GLY A 64 7.41 -14.53 -4.29
CA GLY A 64 6.82 -15.86 -4.15
C GLY A 64 7.72 -16.81 -3.37
N GLU A 65 9.02 -16.82 -3.69
CA GLU A 65 10.03 -17.58 -2.93
C GLU A 65 10.08 -17.13 -1.46
N PHE A 66 10.10 -15.82 -1.20
CA PHE A 66 10.17 -15.28 0.16
C PHE A 66 8.95 -15.65 1.02
N VAL A 67 7.74 -15.58 0.45
CA VAL A 67 6.48 -15.86 1.16
C VAL A 67 6.12 -17.35 1.15
N GLY A 68 6.67 -18.13 0.22
CA GLY A 68 6.35 -19.55 0.02
C GLY A 68 5.08 -19.78 -0.79
N CYS A 69 4.90 -19.03 -1.88
CA CYS A 69 3.76 -19.20 -2.79
C CYS A 69 4.17 -19.13 -4.28
N GLU A 70 3.30 -19.63 -5.15
CA GLU A 70 3.51 -19.56 -6.60
C GLU A 70 3.53 -18.08 -7.08
N PRO A 71 4.41 -17.69 -8.02
CA PRO A 71 4.52 -16.32 -8.51
C PRO A 71 3.20 -15.74 -9.03
N GLU A 72 2.30 -16.56 -9.57
CA GLU A 72 0.97 -16.19 -10.06
C GLU A 72 0.06 -15.64 -8.94
N ARG A 73 0.38 -15.93 -7.68
CA ARG A 73 -0.34 -15.43 -6.50
C ARG A 73 0.19 -14.11 -5.94
N VAL A 74 1.26 -13.55 -6.53
CA VAL A 74 1.84 -12.28 -6.13
C VAL A 74 1.27 -11.14 -6.98
N PHE A 75 0.71 -10.11 -6.35
CA PHE A 75 0.21 -8.91 -7.05
C PHE A 75 1.04 -7.69 -6.66
N PRO A 76 1.94 -7.19 -7.52
CA PRO A 76 2.73 -6.00 -7.24
C PRO A 76 1.83 -4.76 -7.12
N THR A 77 2.04 -3.96 -6.07
CA THR A 77 1.36 -2.67 -5.89
C THR A 77 2.34 -1.59 -5.42
N PRO A 78 2.11 -0.30 -5.70
CA PRO A 78 2.95 0.80 -5.22
C PRO A 78 2.71 1.05 -3.72
N GLY A 79 3.21 0.14 -2.88
CA GLY A 79 3.01 0.12 -1.44
C GLY A 79 1.74 -0.62 -1.00
N GLY A 80 1.65 -0.91 0.30
CA GLY A 80 0.59 -1.74 0.89
C GLY A 80 -0.80 -1.10 0.86
N LEU A 81 -0.90 0.24 0.89
CA LEU A 81 -2.21 0.92 0.82
C LEU A 81 -2.91 0.69 -0.52
N ALA A 82 -2.16 0.64 -1.62
CA ALA A 82 -2.71 0.31 -2.93
C ALA A 82 -3.21 -1.14 -2.99
N ALA A 83 -2.53 -2.09 -2.35
CA ALA A 83 -3.02 -3.46 -2.21
C ALA A 83 -4.31 -3.55 -1.38
N ILE A 84 -4.39 -2.82 -0.25
CA ILE A 84 -5.61 -2.75 0.57
C ILE A 84 -6.77 -2.21 -0.26
N ARG A 85 -6.57 -1.11 -0.99
CA ARG A 85 -7.60 -0.54 -1.87
C ARG A 85 -8.06 -1.54 -2.93
N LEU A 86 -7.12 -2.17 -3.64
CA LEU A 86 -7.44 -3.16 -4.66
C LEU A 86 -8.25 -4.33 -4.07
N ALA A 87 -7.84 -4.85 -2.91
CA ALA A 87 -8.55 -5.93 -2.24
C ALA A 87 -9.96 -5.54 -1.79
N MET A 88 -10.17 -4.29 -1.37
CA MET A 88 -11.50 -3.79 -1.00
C MET A 88 -12.39 -3.55 -2.22
N GLU A 89 -11.83 -3.05 -3.32
CA GLU A 89 -12.55 -2.82 -4.57
C GLU A 89 -13.07 -4.11 -5.22
N THR A 90 -12.41 -5.25 -4.99
CA THR A 90 -12.87 -6.54 -5.52
C THR A 90 -14.00 -7.19 -4.72
N VAL A 91 -14.30 -6.68 -3.51
CA VAL A 91 -15.26 -7.33 -2.58
C VAL A 91 -16.36 -6.43 -2.05
N LEU A 92 -16.23 -5.10 -2.13
CA LEU A 92 -17.23 -4.15 -1.62
C LEU A 92 -17.98 -3.46 -2.76
N GLU A 93 -19.30 -3.39 -2.62
CA GLU A 93 -20.19 -2.58 -3.44
C GLU A 93 -20.75 -1.37 -2.66
N PRO A 94 -21.21 -0.32 -3.34
CA PRO A 94 -21.87 0.81 -2.68
C PRO A 94 -23.08 0.36 -1.86
N GLY A 95 -23.14 0.75 -0.59
CA GLY A 95 -24.19 0.35 0.35
C GLY A 95 -23.84 -0.86 1.23
N ASP A 96 -22.75 -1.57 0.96
CA ASP A 96 -22.27 -2.64 1.84
C ASP A 96 -21.80 -2.12 3.21
N GLU A 97 -21.69 -3.03 4.17
CA GLU A 97 -21.03 -2.79 5.46
C GLU A 97 -19.79 -3.68 5.61
N ALA A 98 -18.70 -3.12 6.11
CA ALA A 98 -17.46 -3.85 6.40
C ALA A 98 -17.09 -3.73 7.88
N LEU A 99 -16.82 -4.86 8.55
CA LEU A 99 -16.34 -4.87 9.93
C LEU A 99 -14.89 -4.37 9.98
N VAL A 100 -14.63 -3.35 10.81
CA VAL A 100 -13.30 -2.77 11.01
C VAL A 100 -12.93 -2.85 12.48
N PRO A 101 -11.91 -3.64 12.87
CA PRO A 101 -11.44 -3.68 14.25
C PRO A 101 -11.06 -2.28 14.75
N TYR A 102 -11.36 -1.96 16.00
CA TYR A 102 -11.01 -0.69 16.61
C TYR A 102 -10.41 -0.88 18.02
N PRO A 103 -9.20 -0.33 18.29
CA PRO A 103 -8.37 0.47 17.39
C PRO A 103 -7.64 -0.36 16.33
N SER A 104 -7.49 0.18 15.11
CA SER A 104 -6.67 -0.41 14.04
C SER A 104 -6.16 0.68 13.08
N PHE A 105 -5.57 0.26 11.95
CA PHE A 105 -5.06 1.19 10.94
C PHE A 105 -6.19 2.02 10.32
N GLY A 106 -6.14 3.34 10.51
CA GLY A 106 -7.24 4.25 10.14
C GLY A 106 -7.60 4.24 8.64
N GLU A 107 -6.67 3.84 7.77
CA GLU A 107 -6.94 3.71 6.34
C GLU A 107 -8.00 2.64 6.04
N TYR A 108 -8.19 1.61 6.86
CA TYR A 108 -9.22 0.61 6.59
C TYR A 108 -10.61 1.24 6.50
N ALA A 109 -10.99 2.05 7.49
CA ALA A 109 -12.28 2.73 7.48
C ALA A 109 -12.39 3.78 6.37
N ARG A 110 -11.26 4.38 5.94
CA ARG A 110 -11.24 5.32 4.82
C ARG A 110 -11.45 4.61 3.50
N GLU A 111 -10.73 3.52 3.25
CA GLU A 111 -10.82 2.75 2.01
C GLU A 111 -12.20 2.09 1.83
N VAL A 112 -12.85 1.64 2.91
CA VAL A 112 -14.26 1.19 2.89
C VAL A 112 -15.19 2.31 2.38
N ARG A 113 -15.05 3.53 2.93
CA ARG A 113 -15.87 4.68 2.51
C ARG A 113 -15.63 5.08 1.05
N LEU A 114 -14.40 4.93 0.55
CA LEU A 114 -14.08 5.21 -0.85
C LEU A 114 -14.77 4.25 -1.83
N GLN A 115 -15.18 3.06 -1.37
CA GLN A 115 -15.99 2.15 -2.17
C GLN A 115 -17.50 2.47 -2.13
N GLY A 116 -17.92 3.48 -1.37
CA GLY A 116 -19.34 3.78 -1.13
C GLY A 116 -19.98 2.86 -0.07
N ALA A 117 -19.18 2.09 0.66
CA ALA A 117 -19.60 1.23 1.76
C ALA A 117 -19.44 1.92 3.12
N ALA A 118 -20.03 1.34 4.17
CA ALA A 118 -19.98 1.86 5.53
C ALA A 118 -19.11 0.99 6.46
N PRO A 119 -18.11 1.57 7.15
CA PRO A 119 -17.35 0.82 8.14
C PRO A 119 -18.18 0.65 9.42
N ARG A 120 -18.26 -0.59 9.92
CA ARG A 120 -18.83 -0.93 11.22
C ARG A 120 -17.71 -1.33 12.17
N PHE A 121 -17.45 -0.49 13.17
CA PHE A 121 -16.36 -0.73 14.11
C PHE A 121 -16.69 -1.86 15.10
N VAL A 122 -15.71 -2.73 15.35
CA VAL A 122 -15.79 -3.87 16.28
C VAL A 122 -14.60 -3.95 17.21
#